data_AF-A0AAC8Q0C2-F1
#
_entry.id   AF-A0AAC8Q0C2-F1
#
_cell.length_a   1.000
_cell.length_b   1.000
_cell.length_c   1.000
_cell.angle_alpha   90.00
_cell.angle_beta   90.00
_cell.angle_gamma   90.00
#
_symmetry.space_group_name_H-M   'P 1'
#
loop_
_entity.id
_entity.type
_entity.pdbx_description
1 polymer ?
#
loop_
_entity_poly.entity_id
_entity_poly.type
_entity_poly.pdbx_seq_one_letter_code
_entity_poly.pdbx_strand_id
1 'polypeptide(L)'
;MILPAQRHLFDLPDDVTWINCAYMSPQLHEVSEVGKEAVGRKSRPWLLRPEDFFTDSEALRKLFARLVDADADGVALVPSASYGLAVAAANVPVRVGQRLLVLAEEFPSNVYPWRELAERAGGQVVTVRRPEDGDWTRALLEELDERTALVAVPHCHWTDGGLVDLVRVGQRAREVGAALAVDATQSLGALPLSVAEVKPDFLAAAGYKWLMGPYSQGYLYVAPRFREGRPIEHNWLMRGGSEDFTRLVDYRDDFQPGARRFDVGERSNFVLVPMAMAALRQLLKWGVGDVQETLRALTERVAKGARALTLEVPPETQRAGHMVGLKRRGGYGPDVAAKLAARKVFVSVRGDSIRVSPHLYNTEADVDRLLEELDAIV
;
A
#
# COMPACT_ATOMS: atom_id res chain seq x y z
N MET A 1 -21.82 -3.86 -4.80
CA MET A 1 -22.67 -4.75 -3.99
C MET A 1 -22.13 -4.76 -2.57
N ILE A 2 -22.99 -4.76 -1.54
CA ILE A 2 -22.54 -4.94 -0.16
C ILE A 2 -22.23 -6.42 0.07
N LEU A 3 -21.02 -6.72 0.52
CA LEU A 3 -20.58 -8.09 0.83
C LEU A 3 -20.98 -8.44 2.27
N PRO A 4 -21.44 -9.68 2.53
CA PRO A 4 -21.67 -10.14 3.90
C PRO A 4 -20.33 -10.26 4.64
N ALA A 5 -20.38 -10.18 5.97
CA ALA A 5 -19.20 -10.34 6.81
C ALA A 5 -18.49 -11.67 6.56
N GLN A 6 -17.17 -11.59 6.35
CA GLN A 6 -16.28 -12.68 5.99
C GLN A 6 -15.43 -13.16 7.18
N ARG A 7 -15.84 -12.87 8.43
CA ARG A 7 -15.09 -13.21 9.66
C ARG A 7 -14.70 -14.69 9.72
N HIS A 8 -15.54 -15.59 9.21
CA HIS A 8 -15.31 -17.04 9.12
C HIS A 8 -14.09 -17.45 8.27
N LEU A 9 -13.50 -16.54 7.50
CA LEU A 9 -12.27 -16.78 6.73
C LEU A 9 -10.99 -16.43 7.51
N PHE A 10 -11.12 -15.97 8.75
CA PHE A 10 -10.04 -15.47 9.59
C PHE A 10 -10.03 -16.15 10.95
N ASP A 11 -8.84 -16.29 11.52
CA ASP A 11 -8.66 -16.66 12.92
C ASP A 11 -8.90 -15.43 13.81
N LEU A 12 -10.15 -15.02 13.94
CA LEU A 12 -10.59 -13.85 14.70
C LEU A 12 -11.78 -14.22 15.60
N PRO A 13 -11.57 -14.38 16.92
CA PRO A 13 -12.65 -14.68 17.86
C PRO A 13 -13.76 -13.62 17.87
N ASP A 14 -14.99 -14.03 18.14
CA ASP A 14 -16.17 -13.13 18.16
C ASP A 14 -16.08 -12.02 19.21
N ASP A 15 -15.34 -12.26 20.29
CA ASP A 15 -15.14 -11.29 21.37
C ASP A 15 -13.93 -10.36 21.15
N VAL A 16 -13.28 -10.43 19.97
CA VAL A 16 -12.20 -9.54 19.55
C VAL A 16 -12.67 -8.61 18.44
N THR A 17 -12.58 -7.32 18.71
CA THR A 17 -12.83 -6.25 17.73
C THR A 17 -11.49 -5.76 17.19
N TRP A 18 -10.98 -6.44 16.16
CA TRP A 18 -9.83 -5.97 15.40
C TRP A 18 -10.29 -5.00 14.32
N ILE A 19 -10.08 -3.69 14.51
CA ILE A 19 -10.47 -2.65 13.54
C ILE A 19 -9.25 -1.84 13.09
N ASN A 20 -8.14 -2.57 12.89
CA ASN A 20 -6.79 -2.05 12.68
C ASN A 20 -6.10 -2.62 11.43
N CYS A 21 -6.87 -2.89 10.36
CA CYS A 21 -6.37 -3.44 9.09
C CYS A 21 -5.20 -2.62 8.50
N ALA A 22 -5.26 -1.29 8.63
CA ALA A 22 -4.21 -0.37 8.17
C ALA A 22 -2.86 -0.53 8.88
N TYR A 23 -2.83 -1.24 10.02
CA TYR A 23 -1.60 -1.66 10.71
C TYR A 23 -1.15 -3.03 10.20
N MET A 24 -2.03 -4.02 10.30
CA MET A 24 -1.78 -5.41 9.89
C MET A 24 -3.14 -6.08 9.66
N SER A 25 -3.32 -6.76 8.53
CA SER A 25 -4.50 -7.61 8.34
C SER A 25 -4.27 -8.98 9.02
N PRO A 26 -5.28 -9.57 9.67
CA PRO A 26 -5.29 -11.01 9.91
C PRO A 26 -5.15 -11.75 8.58
N GLN A 27 -4.44 -12.89 8.60
CA GLN A 27 -4.34 -13.74 7.42
C GLN A 27 -5.63 -14.53 7.20
N LEU A 28 -5.97 -14.75 5.94
CA LEU A 28 -6.99 -15.72 5.55
C LEU A 28 -6.54 -17.14 5.91
N HIS A 29 -7.47 -18.00 6.35
CA HIS A 29 -7.17 -19.41 6.60
C HIS A 29 -6.51 -20.09 5.40
N GLU A 30 -7.01 -19.84 4.18
CA GLU A 30 -6.42 -20.36 2.94
C GLU A 30 -4.95 -19.93 2.76
N VAL A 31 -4.64 -18.67 3.05
CA VAL A 31 -3.27 -18.14 2.97
C VAL A 31 -2.36 -18.85 3.97
N SER A 32 -2.84 -19.08 5.20
CA SER A 32 -2.08 -19.80 6.22
C SER A 32 -1.86 -21.27 5.86
N GLU A 33 -2.86 -21.96 5.30
CA GLU A 33 -2.71 -23.35 4.86
C GLU A 33 -1.71 -23.49 3.71
N VAL A 34 -1.79 -22.62 2.71
CA VAL A 34 -0.81 -22.57 1.61
C VAL A 34 0.59 -22.34 2.14
N GLY A 35 0.76 -21.45 3.14
CA GLY A 35 2.05 -21.22 3.78
C GLY A 35 2.62 -22.47 4.47
N LYS A 36 1.78 -23.22 5.20
CA LYS A 36 2.19 -24.48 5.86
C LYS A 36 2.65 -25.53 4.85
N GLU A 37 1.90 -25.70 3.76
CA GLU A 37 2.28 -26.62 2.68
C GLU A 37 3.60 -26.20 2.03
N ALA A 38 3.75 -24.91 1.76
CA ALA A 38 4.92 -24.36 1.10
C ALA A 38 6.21 -24.50 1.92
N VAL A 39 6.13 -24.42 3.25
CA VAL A 39 7.26 -24.75 4.14
C VAL A 39 7.71 -26.20 3.92
N GLY A 40 6.77 -27.13 3.78
CA GLY A 40 7.04 -28.54 3.48
C GLY A 40 7.80 -28.74 2.16
N ARG A 41 7.56 -27.90 1.15
CA ARG A 41 8.28 -27.93 -0.13
C ARG A 41 9.78 -27.67 0.05
N LYS A 42 10.15 -26.74 0.94
CA LYS A 42 11.57 -26.41 1.19
C LYS A 42 12.34 -27.57 1.85
N SER A 43 11.65 -28.46 2.56
CA SER A 43 12.24 -29.70 3.12
C SER A 43 12.59 -30.73 2.04
N ARG A 44 12.18 -30.51 0.78
CA ARG A 44 12.44 -31.40 -0.36
C ARG A 44 13.03 -30.64 -1.55
N PRO A 45 14.21 -30.01 -1.39
CA PRO A 45 14.79 -29.14 -2.43
C PRO A 45 15.12 -29.90 -3.73
N TRP A 46 15.32 -31.22 -3.70
CA TRP A 46 15.51 -32.06 -4.89
C TRP A 46 14.26 -32.17 -5.78
N LEU A 47 13.10 -31.69 -5.33
CA LEU A 47 11.89 -31.58 -6.14
C LEU A 47 11.75 -30.20 -6.81
N LEU A 48 12.59 -29.23 -6.44
CA LEU A 48 12.60 -27.92 -7.08
C LEU A 48 13.31 -28.02 -8.43
N ARG A 49 12.65 -27.53 -9.47
CA ARG A 49 13.20 -27.44 -10.82
C ARG A 49 13.57 -25.99 -11.16
N PRO A 50 14.48 -25.73 -12.11
CA PRO A 50 14.83 -24.37 -12.51
C PRO A 50 13.61 -23.50 -12.85
N GLU A 51 12.60 -24.05 -13.52
CA GLU A 51 11.39 -23.32 -13.92
C GLU A 51 10.56 -22.81 -12.73
N ASP A 52 10.66 -23.48 -11.58
CA ASP A 52 9.94 -23.12 -10.36
C ASP A 52 10.40 -21.77 -9.80
N PHE A 53 11.63 -21.33 -10.10
CA PHE A 53 12.13 -20.01 -9.71
C PHE A 53 11.49 -18.85 -10.49
N PHE A 54 10.73 -19.14 -11.55
CA PHE A 54 10.11 -18.10 -12.39
C PHE A 54 8.59 -18.20 -12.37
N THR A 55 8.05 -19.42 -12.49
CA THR A 55 6.61 -19.66 -12.74
C THR A 55 5.69 -18.95 -11.75
N ASP A 56 5.87 -19.15 -10.44
CA ASP A 56 4.98 -18.57 -9.43
C ASP A 56 5.16 -17.04 -9.32
N SER A 57 6.38 -16.54 -9.49
CA SER A 57 6.65 -15.09 -9.49
C SER A 57 5.96 -14.38 -10.66
N GLU A 58 5.96 -14.98 -11.86
CA GLU A 58 5.23 -14.46 -13.02
C GLU A 58 3.71 -14.56 -12.83
N ALA A 59 3.22 -15.62 -12.20
CA ALA A 59 1.79 -15.75 -11.88
C ALA A 59 1.34 -14.69 -10.87
N LEU A 60 2.12 -14.47 -9.81
CA LEU A 60 1.87 -13.43 -8.81
C LEU A 60 1.87 -12.04 -9.44
N ARG A 61 2.82 -11.78 -10.33
CA ARG A 61 2.92 -10.54 -11.09
C ARG A 61 1.66 -10.24 -11.89
N LYS A 62 1.13 -11.24 -12.62
CA LYS A 62 -0.11 -11.11 -13.39
C LYS A 62 -1.33 -10.84 -12.50
N LEU A 63 -1.40 -11.47 -11.32
CA LEU A 63 -2.48 -11.21 -10.36
C LEU A 63 -2.44 -9.76 -9.86
N PHE A 64 -1.26 -9.27 -9.48
CA PHE A 64 -1.10 -7.88 -9.07
C PHE A 64 -1.43 -6.92 -10.22
N ALA A 65 -0.91 -7.17 -11.42
CA ALA A 65 -1.16 -6.34 -12.60
C ALA A 65 -2.66 -6.20 -12.89
N ARG A 66 -3.43 -7.29 -12.79
CA ARG A 66 -4.89 -7.27 -12.92
C ARG A 66 -5.57 -6.42 -11.84
N LEU A 67 -5.07 -6.44 -10.61
CA LEU A 67 -5.65 -5.67 -9.50
C LEU A 67 -5.54 -4.16 -9.71
N VAL A 68 -4.47 -3.71 -10.36
CA VAL A 68 -4.16 -2.28 -10.60
C VAL A 68 -4.42 -1.83 -12.04
N ASP A 69 -5.01 -2.68 -12.89
CA ASP A 69 -5.21 -2.41 -14.33
C ASP A 69 -3.90 -2.04 -15.06
N ALA A 70 -2.84 -2.82 -14.81
CA ALA A 70 -1.52 -2.69 -15.42
C ALA A 70 -1.22 -3.83 -16.39
N ASP A 71 -0.23 -3.60 -17.27
CA ASP A 71 0.46 -4.71 -17.92
C ASP A 71 1.41 -5.40 -16.93
N ALA A 72 1.53 -6.72 -17.04
CA ALA A 72 2.39 -7.50 -16.16
C ALA A 72 3.87 -7.11 -16.27
N ASP A 73 4.35 -6.69 -17.45
CA ASP A 73 5.74 -6.26 -17.63
C ASP A 73 6.08 -4.97 -16.87
N GLY A 74 5.08 -4.22 -16.41
CA GLY A 74 5.26 -3.07 -15.54
C GLY A 74 5.47 -3.40 -14.07
N VAL A 75 5.36 -4.67 -13.65
CA VAL A 75 5.32 -5.01 -12.23
C VAL A 75 6.61 -5.69 -11.77
N ALA A 76 7.19 -5.22 -10.68
CA ALA A 76 8.26 -5.85 -9.95
C ALA A 76 7.77 -6.36 -8.58
N LEU A 77 8.36 -7.47 -8.13
CA LEU A 77 8.16 -8.04 -6.81
C LEU A 77 9.26 -7.52 -5.88
N VAL A 78 8.87 -6.84 -4.81
CA VAL A 78 9.77 -6.16 -3.87
C VAL A 78 9.44 -6.59 -2.44
N PRO A 79 10.33 -6.46 -1.45
CA PRO A 79 10.04 -6.94 -0.09
C PRO A 79 9.17 -5.95 0.69
N SER A 80 9.08 -4.69 0.24
CA SER A 80 8.39 -3.62 0.94
C SER A 80 8.07 -2.46 0.01
N ALA A 81 7.09 -1.63 0.39
CA ALA A 81 6.81 -0.36 -0.30
C ALA A 81 8.03 0.57 -0.29
N SER A 82 8.77 0.65 0.82
CA SER A 82 10.02 1.43 0.93
C SER A 82 11.07 1.04 -0.11
N TYR A 83 11.20 -0.25 -0.41
CA TYR A 83 12.10 -0.72 -1.46
C TYR A 83 11.65 -0.20 -2.83
N GLY A 84 10.35 -0.30 -3.13
CA GLY A 84 9.79 0.25 -4.36
C GLY A 84 9.98 1.77 -4.51
N LEU A 85 9.82 2.53 -3.42
CA LEU A 85 10.05 3.98 -3.41
C LEU A 85 11.54 4.33 -3.53
N ALA A 86 12.44 3.50 -2.99
CA ALA A 86 13.87 3.67 -3.22
C ALA A 86 14.26 3.42 -4.69
N VAL A 87 13.64 2.42 -5.35
CA VAL A 87 13.80 2.22 -6.81
C VAL A 87 13.31 3.45 -7.57
N ALA A 88 12.16 4.02 -7.20
CA ALA A 88 11.67 5.26 -7.83
C ALA A 88 12.66 6.42 -7.64
N ALA A 89 13.15 6.64 -6.41
CA ALA A 89 14.13 7.67 -6.10
C ALA A 89 15.46 7.52 -6.88
N ALA A 90 15.89 6.28 -7.16
CA ALA A 90 17.08 6.03 -7.97
C ALA A 90 16.92 6.40 -9.45
N ASN A 91 15.68 6.62 -9.93
CA ASN A 91 15.36 6.75 -11.34
C ASN A 91 14.72 8.08 -11.73
N VAL A 92 14.10 8.79 -10.80
CA VAL A 92 13.49 10.10 -11.06
C VAL A 92 14.58 11.14 -11.30
N PRO A 93 14.61 11.80 -12.48
CA PRO A 93 15.60 12.84 -12.75
C PRO A 93 15.25 14.13 -12.00
N VAL A 94 16.21 14.65 -11.24
CA VAL A 94 16.09 15.92 -10.51
C VAL A 94 17.25 16.83 -10.91
N ARG A 95 16.93 18.07 -11.25
CA ARG A 95 17.91 19.14 -11.51
C ARG A 95 18.07 20.03 -10.28
N VAL A 96 19.20 20.71 -10.19
CA VAL A 96 19.49 21.68 -9.14
C VAL A 96 18.35 22.71 -9.04
N GLY A 97 17.84 22.92 -7.83
CA GLY A 97 16.77 23.86 -7.53
C GLY A 97 15.34 23.36 -7.82
N GLN A 98 15.16 22.14 -8.37
CA GLN A 98 13.82 21.58 -8.55
C GLN A 98 13.20 21.08 -7.25
N ARG A 99 11.88 21.06 -7.21
CA ARG A 99 11.07 20.72 -6.04
C ARG A 99 10.59 19.27 -6.10
N LEU A 100 10.62 18.59 -4.97
CA LEU A 100 10.03 17.27 -4.74
C LEU A 100 8.91 17.44 -3.71
N LEU A 101 7.66 17.30 -4.14
CA LEU A 101 6.50 17.51 -3.28
C LEU A 101 6.16 16.24 -2.50
N VAL A 102 5.94 16.39 -1.20
CA VAL A 102 5.39 15.36 -0.29
C VAL A 102 4.29 15.98 0.57
N LEU A 103 3.41 15.16 1.15
CA LEU A 103 2.41 15.65 2.09
C LEU A 103 2.99 15.91 3.48
N ALA A 104 2.39 16.84 4.22
CA ALA A 104 2.61 16.95 5.66
C ALA A 104 2.13 15.68 6.37
N GLU A 105 2.83 15.30 7.45
CA GLU A 105 2.53 14.07 8.20
C GLU A 105 2.61 12.78 7.37
N GLU A 106 3.34 12.81 6.25
CA GLU A 106 3.51 11.64 5.39
C GLU A 106 4.22 10.47 6.09
N PHE A 107 3.88 9.24 5.68
CA PHE A 107 4.52 8.04 6.20
C PHE A 107 6.03 8.07 5.91
N PRO A 108 6.92 7.73 6.87
CA PRO A 108 8.34 8.01 6.74
C PRO A 108 9.03 7.38 5.52
N SER A 109 8.57 6.19 5.10
CA SER A 109 9.09 5.52 3.90
C SER A 109 8.82 6.27 2.60
N ASN A 110 7.85 7.18 2.59
CA ASN A 110 7.55 8.09 1.48
C ASN A 110 8.09 9.52 1.72
N VAL A 111 9.09 9.67 2.60
CA VAL A 111 9.77 10.96 2.88
C VAL A 111 11.27 10.83 2.70
N TYR A 112 11.89 9.85 3.36
CA TYR A 112 13.35 9.75 3.40
C TYR A 112 14.03 9.54 2.03
N PRO A 113 13.51 8.68 1.13
CA PRO A 113 14.14 8.52 -0.20
C PRO A 113 14.20 9.82 -0.99
N TRP A 114 13.18 10.68 -0.85
CA TRP A 114 13.11 11.97 -1.55
C TRP A 114 14.03 13.01 -0.94
N ARG A 115 14.24 12.98 0.38
CA ARG A 115 15.25 13.83 1.05
C ARG A 115 16.66 13.49 0.57
N GLU A 116 16.99 12.20 0.52
CA GLU A 116 18.29 11.75 0.02
C GLU A 116 18.49 12.11 -1.46
N LEU A 117 17.46 11.91 -2.30
CA LEU A 117 17.50 12.30 -3.71
C LEU A 117 17.70 13.82 -3.86
N ALA A 118 16.95 14.63 -3.11
CA ALA A 118 17.08 16.08 -3.13
C ALA A 118 18.50 16.53 -2.73
N GLU A 119 19.06 15.95 -1.65
CA GLU A 119 20.42 16.25 -1.20
C GLU A 119 21.46 15.91 -2.28
N ARG A 120 21.40 14.72 -2.89
CA ARG A 120 22.36 14.30 -3.91
C ARG A 120 22.23 15.08 -5.22
N ALA A 121 21.02 15.48 -5.61
CA ALA A 121 20.75 16.16 -6.88
C ALA A 121 20.73 17.70 -6.78
N GLY A 122 20.85 18.26 -5.58
CA GLY A 122 20.68 19.69 -5.32
C GLY A 122 19.23 20.18 -5.49
N GLY A 123 18.25 19.30 -5.29
CA GLY A 123 16.82 19.63 -5.25
C GLY A 123 16.35 20.08 -3.87
N GLN A 124 15.06 20.34 -3.73
CA GLN A 124 14.42 20.73 -2.47
C GLN A 124 13.16 19.91 -2.22
N VAL A 125 13.07 19.26 -1.06
CA VAL A 125 11.79 18.67 -0.62
C VAL A 125 10.88 19.79 -0.11
N VAL A 126 9.67 19.87 -0.67
CA VAL A 126 8.63 20.81 -0.27
C VAL A 126 7.47 20.00 0.31
N THR A 127 7.07 20.36 1.53
CA THR A 127 5.97 19.70 2.23
C THR A 127 4.68 20.48 2.05
N VAL A 128 3.71 19.89 1.35
CA VAL A 128 2.36 20.43 1.20
C VAL A 128 1.66 20.37 2.55
N ARG A 129 1.24 21.53 3.06
CA ARG A 129 0.60 21.62 4.38
C ARG A 129 -0.76 20.95 4.36
N ARG A 130 -1.14 20.38 5.51
CA ARG A 130 -2.49 19.85 5.73
C ARG A 130 -3.51 20.98 5.56
N PRO A 131 -4.49 20.84 4.65
CA PRO A 131 -5.45 21.88 4.39
C PRO A 131 -6.58 21.87 5.45
N GLU A 132 -7.06 23.04 5.84
CA GLU A 132 -8.10 23.18 6.88
C GLU A 132 -9.46 22.62 6.44
N ASP A 133 -9.75 22.67 5.13
CA ASP A 133 -10.96 22.11 4.51
C ASP A 133 -10.87 20.58 4.27
N GLY A 134 -9.70 19.98 4.53
CA GLY A 134 -9.43 18.56 4.29
C GLY A 134 -9.20 18.19 2.81
N ASP A 135 -9.21 19.15 1.88
CA ASP A 135 -9.03 18.90 0.44
C ASP A 135 -7.54 18.85 0.07
N TRP A 136 -6.93 17.67 0.31
CA TRP A 136 -5.53 17.42 -0.07
C TRP A 136 -5.27 17.59 -1.55
N THR A 137 -6.27 17.30 -2.39
CA THR A 137 -6.14 17.40 -3.85
C THR A 137 -5.94 18.85 -4.25
N ARG A 138 -6.79 19.76 -3.77
CA ARG A 138 -6.67 21.21 -4.04
C ARG A 138 -5.30 21.72 -3.61
N ALA A 139 -4.88 21.41 -2.38
CA ALA A 139 -3.61 21.84 -1.83
C ALA A 139 -2.41 21.36 -2.68
N LEU A 140 -2.43 20.12 -3.17
CA LEU A 140 -1.41 19.60 -4.08
C LEU A 140 -1.38 20.32 -5.43
N LEU A 141 -2.56 20.57 -6.02
CA LEU A 141 -2.67 21.20 -7.33
C LEU A 141 -2.13 22.64 -7.33
N GLU A 142 -2.33 23.38 -6.24
CA GLU A 142 -1.82 24.74 -6.05
C GLU A 142 -0.29 24.79 -5.95
N GLU A 143 0.34 23.73 -5.44
CA GLU A 143 1.80 23.64 -5.29
C GLU A 143 2.50 23.13 -6.56
N LEU A 144 1.78 22.51 -7.51
CA LEU A 144 2.35 21.94 -8.73
C LEU A 144 2.62 23.01 -9.81
N ASP A 145 3.90 23.25 -10.09
CA ASP A 145 4.41 24.12 -11.16
C ASP A 145 5.59 23.50 -11.94
N GLU A 146 6.12 24.19 -12.96
CA GLU A 146 7.20 23.73 -13.85
C GLU A 146 8.56 23.52 -13.15
N ARG A 147 8.73 23.97 -11.90
CA ARG A 147 9.91 23.69 -11.08
C ARG A 147 9.81 22.33 -10.37
N THR A 148 8.67 21.65 -10.47
CA THR A 148 8.43 20.38 -9.80
C THR A 148 9.04 19.24 -10.61
N ALA A 149 9.95 18.49 -10.00
CA ALA A 149 10.50 17.26 -10.59
C ALA A 149 9.68 16.03 -10.22
N LEU A 150 9.09 16.02 -9.02
CA LEU A 150 8.38 14.89 -8.45
C LEU A 150 7.22 15.36 -7.58
N VAL A 151 6.10 14.66 -7.66
CA VAL A 151 5.08 14.61 -6.61
C VAL A 151 4.97 13.17 -6.10
N ALA A 152 5.25 12.99 -4.81
CA ALA A 152 5.17 11.71 -4.12
C ALA A 152 4.05 11.76 -3.08
N VAL A 153 2.99 10.98 -3.32
CA VAL A 153 1.74 11.08 -2.56
C VAL A 153 1.14 9.70 -2.30
N PRO A 154 0.37 9.53 -1.21
CA PRO A 154 -0.42 8.33 -1.04
C PRO A 154 -1.76 8.48 -1.79
N HIS A 155 -2.50 7.38 -1.97
CA HIS A 155 -3.89 7.49 -2.46
C HIS A 155 -4.82 8.02 -1.36
N CYS A 156 -4.54 7.66 -0.10
CA CYS A 156 -5.20 8.23 1.07
C CYS A 156 -4.20 8.39 2.22
N HIS A 157 -4.37 9.47 2.97
CA HIS A 157 -3.49 9.84 4.07
C HIS A 157 -3.55 8.78 5.18
N TRP A 158 -2.39 8.27 5.57
CA TRP A 158 -2.29 7.06 6.38
C TRP A 158 -2.79 7.22 7.81
N THR A 159 -2.95 8.43 8.34
CA THR A 159 -3.39 8.66 9.73
C THR A 159 -4.90 8.74 9.89
N ASP A 160 -5.63 9.16 8.85
CA ASP A 160 -7.04 9.53 8.96
C ASP A 160 -7.90 9.22 7.72
N GLY A 161 -7.29 8.72 6.64
CA GLY A 161 -7.99 8.34 5.42
C GLY A 161 -8.26 9.50 4.46
N GLY A 162 -7.72 10.70 4.69
CA GLY A 162 -7.91 11.85 3.79
C GLY A 162 -7.53 11.51 2.34
N LEU A 163 -8.43 11.71 1.39
CA LEU A 163 -8.30 11.20 0.02
C LEU A 163 -7.48 12.17 -0.86
N VAL A 164 -6.66 11.60 -1.75
CA VAL A 164 -6.02 12.34 -2.84
C VAL A 164 -6.60 11.85 -4.16
N ASP A 165 -7.16 12.76 -4.96
CA ASP A 165 -7.59 12.44 -6.33
C ASP A 165 -6.36 12.28 -7.22
N LEU A 166 -5.89 11.04 -7.32
CA LEU A 166 -4.70 10.70 -8.09
C LEU A 166 -4.86 10.95 -9.59
N VAL A 167 -6.09 10.94 -10.12
CA VAL A 167 -6.32 11.22 -11.55
C VAL A 167 -6.03 12.69 -11.83
N ARG A 168 -6.57 13.60 -11.00
CA ARG A 168 -6.30 15.05 -11.11
C ARG A 168 -4.84 15.39 -10.85
N VAL A 169 -4.24 14.80 -9.81
CA VAL A 169 -2.83 15.01 -9.48
C VAL A 169 -1.93 14.48 -10.61
N GLY A 170 -2.21 13.29 -11.14
CA GLY A 170 -1.48 12.73 -12.26
C GLY A 170 -1.58 13.58 -13.52
N GLN A 171 -2.76 14.11 -13.83
CA GLN A 171 -2.94 15.05 -14.94
C GLN A 171 -2.05 16.29 -14.76
N ARG A 172 -2.13 16.94 -13.60
CA ARG A 172 -1.36 18.15 -13.33
C ARG A 172 0.15 17.89 -13.32
N ALA A 173 0.59 16.78 -12.75
CA ALA A 173 1.99 16.37 -12.76
C ALA A 173 2.54 16.26 -14.18
N ARG A 174 1.78 15.65 -15.10
CA ARG A 174 2.17 15.55 -16.52
C ARG A 174 2.22 16.90 -17.22
N GLU A 175 1.26 17.80 -16.95
CA GLU A 175 1.23 19.15 -17.53
C GLU A 175 2.50 19.95 -17.19
N VAL A 176 3.02 19.81 -15.97
CA VAL A 176 4.23 20.52 -15.51
C VAL A 176 5.52 19.73 -15.71
N GLY A 177 5.44 18.51 -16.27
CA GLY A 177 6.60 17.64 -16.52
C GLY A 177 7.16 16.92 -15.27
N ALA A 178 6.42 16.89 -14.16
CA ALA A 178 6.80 16.17 -12.95
C ALA A 178 6.55 14.67 -13.07
N ALA A 179 7.35 13.87 -12.36
CA ALA A 179 7.06 12.46 -12.11
C ALA A 179 6.00 12.31 -11.01
N LEU A 180 5.17 11.27 -11.10
CA LEU A 180 4.22 10.88 -10.06
C LEU A 180 4.63 9.54 -9.42
N ALA A 181 4.98 9.56 -8.14
CA ALA A 181 5.20 8.36 -7.33
C ALA A 181 4.05 8.18 -6.34
N VAL A 182 3.41 7.01 -6.36
CA VAL A 182 2.25 6.71 -5.52
C VAL A 182 2.60 5.67 -4.46
N ASP A 183 2.37 6.00 -3.19
CA ASP A 183 2.28 4.98 -2.12
C ASP A 183 0.83 4.50 -1.97
N ALA A 184 0.54 3.33 -2.53
CA ALA A 184 -0.79 2.73 -2.49
C ALA A 184 -0.97 1.79 -1.28
N THR A 185 -0.04 1.77 -0.33
CA THR A 185 -0.03 0.84 0.81
C THR A 185 -1.30 0.88 1.65
N GLN A 186 -1.94 2.05 1.77
CA GLN A 186 -3.16 2.20 2.56
C GLN A 186 -4.45 2.10 1.73
N SER A 187 -4.38 1.93 0.41
CA SER A 187 -5.56 1.85 -0.45
C SER A 187 -5.68 0.53 -1.19
N LEU A 188 -4.57 -0.08 -1.60
CA LEU A 188 -4.61 -1.14 -2.60
C LEU A 188 -5.20 -2.44 -2.03
N GLY A 189 -6.27 -2.92 -2.66
CA GLY A 189 -7.09 -4.04 -2.16
C GLY A 189 -8.38 -3.59 -1.45
N ALA A 190 -8.46 -2.33 -1.03
CA ALA A 190 -9.64 -1.77 -0.36
C ALA A 190 -10.33 -0.66 -1.16
N LEU A 191 -9.56 0.15 -1.90
CA LEU A 191 -10.01 1.26 -2.74
C LEU A 191 -9.56 1.02 -4.20
N PRO A 192 -10.48 1.07 -5.20
CA PRO A 192 -10.12 0.88 -6.60
C PRO A 192 -9.04 1.86 -7.05
N LEU A 193 -8.07 1.36 -7.82
CA LEU A 193 -6.99 2.15 -8.40
C LEU A 193 -6.64 1.53 -9.76
N SER A 194 -6.76 2.31 -10.83
CA SER A 194 -6.27 1.94 -12.18
C SER A 194 -5.04 2.76 -12.53
N VAL A 195 -3.92 2.09 -12.86
CA VAL A 195 -2.75 2.79 -13.40
C VAL A 195 -2.97 3.29 -14.82
N ALA A 196 -3.93 2.75 -15.56
CA ALA A 196 -4.29 3.25 -16.89
C ALA A 196 -4.98 4.62 -16.80
N GLU A 197 -5.79 4.84 -15.76
CA GLU A 197 -6.46 6.12 -15.48
C GLU A 197 -5.53 7.14 -14.83
N VAL A 198 -4.89 6.76 -13.72
CA VAL A 198 -3.99 7.65 -12.95
C VAL A 198 -2.71 7.98 -13.73
N LYS A 199 -2.17 6.99 -14.43
CA LYS A 199 -0.86 6.99 -15.12
C LYS A 199 0.28 7.47 -14.20
N PRO A 200 0.51 6.78 -13.06
CA PRO A 200 1.67 7.06 -12.22
C PRO A 200 2.94 6.56 -12.90
N ASP A 201 4.09 7.13 -12.54
CA ASP A 201 5.39 6.63 -12.99
C ASP A 201 5.87 5.45 -12.18
N PHE A 202 5.60 5.54 -10.88
CA PHE A 202 5.88 4.50 -9.91
C PHE A 202 4.68 4.36 -9.00
N LEU A 203 4.30 3.12 -8.68
CA LEU A 203 3.34 2.83 -7.62
C LEU A 203 3.90 1.71 -6.75
N ALA A 204 4.01 1.95 -5.45
CA ALA A 204 4.50 0.97 -4.49
C ALA A 204 3.40 0.59 -3.49
N ALA A 205 3.35 -0.67 -3.07
CA ALA A 205 2.42 -1.13 -2.04
C ALA A 205 3.02 -2.26 -1.19
N ALA A 206 2.75 -2.23 0.12
CA ALA A 206 3.01 -3.38 0.99
C ALA A 206 1.91 -4.43 0.89
N GLY A 207 2.27 -5.71 0.89
CA GLY A 207 1.36 -6.84 0.72
C GLY A 207 0.56 -7.24 1.95
N TYR A 208 0.99 -6.89 3.16
CA TYR A 208 0.47 -7.47 4.42
C TYR A 208 -0.68 -6.69 5.09
N LYS A 209 -1.16 -5.63 4.44
CA LYS A 209 -2.27 -4.81 4.94
C LYS A 209 -3.53 -5.13 4.15
N TRP A 210 -4.00 -4.18 3.35
CA TRP A 210 -5.21 -4.32 2.52
C TRP A 210 -5.09 -5.37 1.42
N LEU A 211 -3.86 -5.76 1.06
CA LEU A 211 -3.60 -6.87 0.14
C LEU A 211 -3.66 -8.26 0.80
N MET A 212 -3.74 -8.32 2.13
CA MET A 212 -3.94 -9.54 2.94
C MET A 212 -2.91 -10.66 2.71
N GLY A 213 -1.78 -10.33 2.09
CA GLY A 213 -0.67 -11.22 1.84
C GLY A 213 0.28 -11.33 3.05
N PRO A 214 1.38 -12.05 2.89
CA PRO A 214 2.38 -12.18 3.95
C PRO A 214 3.22 -10.91 4.12
N TYR A 215 3.84 -10.78 5.30
CA TYR A 215 4.88 -9.78 5.54
C TYR A 215 6.11 -10.04 4.65
N SER A 216 6.91 -9.01 4.41
CA SER A 216 8.08 -9.05 3.50
C SER A 216 7.74 -9.39 2.03
N GLN A 217 6.49 -9.17 1.62
CA GLN A 217 6.06 -9.17 0.23
C GLN A 217 5.41 -7.82 -0.09
N GLY A 218 5.82 -7.22 -1.20
CA GLY A 218 5.29 -5.98 -1.73
C GLY A 218 5.40 -5.95 -3.25
N TYR A 219 4.96 -4.84 -3.81
CA TYR A 219 4.84 -4.70 -5.25
C TYR A 219 5.24 -3.30 -5.67
N LEU A 220 5.82 -3.21 -6.86
CA LEU A 220 6.17 -1.97 -7.53
C LEU A 220 5.64 -2.03 -8.96
N TYR A 221 4.84 -1.05 -9.36
CA TYR A 221 4.58 -0.77 -10.78
C TYR A 221 5.57 0.30 -11.28
N VAL A 222 6.06 0.12 -12.50
CA VAL A 222 6.95 1.04 -13.21
C VAL A 222 6.39 1.32 -14.61
N ALA A 223 6.14 2.61 -14.88
CA ALA A 223 5.67 3.06 -16.17
C ALA A 223 6.69 2.78 -17.29
N PRO A 224 6.23 2.57 -18.55
CA PRO A 224 7.11 2.24 -19.67
C PRO A 224 8.35 3.14 -19.80
N ARG A 225 8.22 4.45 -19.56
CA ARG A 225 9.34 5.41 -19.67
C ARG A 225 10.47 5.21 -18.65
N PHE A 226 10.25 4.43 -17.59
CA PHE A 226 11.23 4.17 -16.53
C PHE A 226 11.73 2.71 -16.49
N ARG A 227 11.28 1.83 -17.39
CA ARG A 227 11.66 0.40 -17.37
C ARG A 227 13.12 0.14 -17.72
N GLU A 228 13.77 1.07 -18.43
CA GLU A 228 15.22 1.05 -18.67
C GLU A 228 16.05 1.71 -17.55
N GLY A 229 15.41 1.97 -16.41
CA GLY A 229 16.04 2.54 -15.23
C GLY A 229 17.10 1.65 -14.57
N ARG A 230 17.73 2.20 -13.53
CA ARG A 230 18.74 1.55 -12.71
C ARG A 230 18.10 0.83 -11.52
N PRO A 231 18.40 -0.47 -11.30
CA PRO A 231 17.98 -1.16 -10.10
C PRO A 231 18.82 -0.74 -8.90
N ILE A 232 18.31 -0.98 -7.68
CA ILE A 232 19.03 -0.72 -6.43
C ILE A 232 19.76 -1.97 -5.91
N GLU A 233 19.54 -3.11 -6.55
CA GLU A 233 20.16 -4.41 -6.26
C GLU A 233 20.55 -5.07 -7.58
N HIS A 234 21.64 -5.86 -7.58
CA HIS A 234 22.06 -6.65 -8.74
C HIS A 234 22.11 -8.15 -8.38
N ASN A 235 20.99 -8.85 -8.56
CA ASN A 235 20.89 -10.31 -8.40
C ASN A 235 20.92 -11.06 -9.75
N TRP A 236 20.96 -12.40 -9.71
CA TRP A 236 21.09 -13.23 -10.92
C TRP A 236 19.76 -13.41 -11.67
N LEU A 237 18.62 -13.46 -10.97
CA LEU A 237 17.28 -13.69 -11.55
C LEU A 237 16.79 -12.55 -12.44
N MET A 238 17.34 -11.36 -12.27
CA MET A 238 17.03 -10.18 -13.08
C MET A 238 17.84 -10.10 -14.38
N ARG A 239 18.83 -10.96 -14.60
CA ARG A 239 19.67 -10.93 -15.81
C ARG A 239 19.01 -11.65 -16.98
N GLY A 240 19.29 -11.19 -18.20
CA GLY A 240 18.83 -11.87 -19.41
C GLY A 240 19.35 -13.31 -19.47
N GLY A 241 18.49 -14.28 -19.82
CA GLY A 241 18.87 -15.69 -19.96
C GLY A 241 19.12 -16.44 -18.64
N SER A 242 18.77 -15.83 -17.48
CA SER A 242 18.94 -16.45 -16.15
C SER A 242 18.17 -17.76 -15.95
N GLU A 243 17.26 -18.09 -16.85
CA GLU A 243 16.49 -19.34 -16.88
C GLU A 243 17.38 -20.57 -17.14
N ASP A 244 18.50 -20.39 -17.85
CA ASP A 244 19.51 -21.44 -18.04
C ASP A 244 20.55 -21.39 -16.92
N PHE A 245 20.30 -22.18 -15.86
CA PHE A 245 21.15 -22.19 -14.67
C PHE A 245 22.58 -22.65 -14.96
N THR A 246 22.79 -23.43 -16.02
CA THR A 246 24.12 -23.93 -16.39
C THR A 246 25.01 -22.84 -16.94
N ARG A 247 24.43 -21.72 -17.39
CA ARG A 247 25.11 -20.58 -18.01
C ARG A 247 25.15 -19.33 -17.15
N LEU A 248 24.85 -19.41 -15.85
CA LEU A 248 24.93 -18.25 -14.94
C LEU A 248 26.36 -17.70 -14.76
N VAL A 249 27.37 -18.49 -15.11
CA VAL A 249 28.79 -18.07 -15.14
C VAL A 249 29.12 -17.23 -16.38
N ASP A 250 28.27 -17.25 -17.40
CA ASP A 250 28.40 -16.41 -18.59
C ASP A 250 27.75 -15.05 -18.31
N TYR A 251 28.49 -14.19 -17.60
CA TYR A 251 27.96 -12.92 -17.10
C TYR A 251 27.40 -12.04 -18.22
N ARG A 252 26.20 -11.50 -17.98
CA ARG A 252 25.48 -10.62 -18.89
C ARG A 252 25.17 -9.28 -18.24
N ASP A 253 25.31 -8.22 -19.02
CA ASP A 253 25.00 -6.86 -18.58
C ASP A 253 23.53 -6.50 -18.79
N ASP A 254 22.85 -7.16 -19.74
CA ASP A 254 21.42 -6.95 -20.00
C ASP A 254 20.53 -7.61 -18.94
N PHE A 255 19.33 -7.04 -18.80
CA PHE A 255 18.33 -7.48 -17.84
C PHE A 255 17.16 -8.19 -18.52
N GLN A 256 16.40 -8.93 -17.73
CA GLN A 256 15.08 -9.39 -18.10
C GLN A 256 14.16 -8.20 -18.49
N PRO A 257 13.18 -8.42 -19.38
CA PRO A 257 12.34 -7.37 -19.91
C PRO A 257 11.43 -6.73 -18.85
N GLY A 258 11.15 -5.44 -19.04
CA GLY A 258 10.24 -4.67 -18.22
C GLY A 258 10.77 -4.44 -16.81
N ALA A 259 9.87 -4.49 -15.82
CA ALA A 259 10.17 -4.18 -14.43
C ALA A 259 10.89 -5.31 -13.67
N ARG A 260 11.11 -6.48 -14.29
CA ARG A 260 11.84 -7.62 -13.68
C ARG A 260 13.24 -7.26 -13.19
N ARG A 261 13.85 -6.24 -13.79
CA ARG A 261 15.14 -5.71 -13.33
C ARG A 261 15.11 -5.11 -11.94
N PHE A 262 13.94 -4.69 -11.46
CA PHE A 262 13.74 -4.09 -10.14
C PHE A 262 13.24 -5.11 -9.12
N ASP A 263 13.16 -6.39 -9.48
CA ASP A 263 12.81 -7.43 -8.53
C ASP A 263 13.91 -7.57 -7.48
N VAL A 264 13.48 -7.79 -6.23
CA VAL A 264 14.38 -8.13 -5.14
C VAL A 264 15.03 -9.49 -5.36
N GLY A 265 16.24 -9.66 -4.83
CA GLY A 265 16.84 -10.97 -4.65
C GLY A 265 15.88 -11.93 -3.96
N GLU A 266 15.90 -13.20 -4.38
CA GLU A 266 15.00 -14.23 -3.87
C GLU A 266 13.50 -13.93 -4.11
N ARG A 267 13.15 -13.14 -5.15
CA ARG A 267 11.75 -12.88 -5.56
C ARG A 267 10.87 -14.12 -5.67
N SER A 268 11.48 -15.28 -5.91
CA SER A 268 10.85 -16.58 -6.05
C SER A 268 10.52 -17.25 -4.73
N ASN A 269 10.52 -16.50 -3.61
CA ASN A 269 10.35 -17.04 -2.26
C ASN A 269 9.21 -18.07 -2.21
N PHE A 270 9.61 -19.34 -2.09
CA PHE A 270 8.72 -20.48 -2.26
C PHE A 270 7.63 -20.60 -1.20
N VAL A 271 7.69 -19.79 -0.13
CA VAL A 271 6.64 -19.71 0.91
C VAL A 271 5.78 -18.47 0.71
N LEU A 272 6.39 -17.30 0.55
CA LEU A 272 5.65 -16.04 0.53
C LEU A 272 4.90 -15.82 -0.80
N VAL A 273 5.46 -16.27 -1.92
CA VAL A 273 4.82 -16.08 -3.23
C VAL A 273 3.49 -16.84 -3.34
N PRO A 274 3.40 -18.14 -3.00
CA PRO A 274 2.11 -18.86 -2.98
C PRO A 274 1.08 -18.22 -2.03
N MET A 275 1.50 -17.80 -0.84
CA MET A 275 0.64 -17.11 0.13
C MET A 275 0.07 -15.81 -0.45
N ALA A 276 0.92 -15.00 -1.09
CA ALA A 276 0.52 -13.76 -1.74
C ALA A 276 -0.44 -14.01 -2.91
N MET A 277 -0.22 -15.07 -3.70
CA MET A 277 -1.12 -15.45 -4.79
C MET A 277 -2.52 -15.81 -4.28
N ALA A 278 -2.61 -16.56 -3.18
CA ALA A 278 -3.90 -16.90 -2.55
C ALA A 278 -4.65 -15.64 -2.08
N ALA A 279 -3.94 -14.70 -1.42
CA ALA A 279 -4.53 -13.44 -0.98
C ALA A 279 -5.05 -12.58 -2.14
N LEU A 280 -4.25 -12.39 -3.20
CA LEU A 280 -4.67 -11.59 -4.36
C LEU A 280 -5.83 -12.23 -5.12
N ARG A 281 -5.89 -13.57 -5.22
CA ARG A 281 -7.03 -14.27 -5.82
C ARG A 281 -8.31 -14.04 -5.03
N GLN A 282 -8.24 -14.07 -3.70
CA GLN A 282 -9.40 -13.81 -2.85
C GLN A 282 -9.89 -12.36 -2.97
N LEU A 283 -8.97 -11.38 -3.03
CA LEU A 283 -9.33 -9.97 -3.27
C LEU A 283 -9.97 -9.77 -4.65
N LEU A 284 -9.43 -10.38 -5.71
CA LEU A 284 -10.03 -10.34 -7.05
C LEU A 284 -11.40 -11.01 -7.09
N LYS A 285 -11.64 -12.04 -6.26
CA LYS A 285 -12.92 -12.72 -6.12
C LYS A 285 -13.97 -11.86 -5.41
N TRP A 286 -13.58 -11.15 -4.34
CA TRP A 286 -14.49 -10.20 -3.69
C TRP A 286 -14.76 -8.97 -4.56
N GLY A 287 -13.78 -8.53 -5.33
CA GLY A 287 -13.85 -7.29 -6.10
C GLY A 287 -13.59 -6.07 -5.21
N VAL A 288 -12.55 -5.29 -5.55
CA VAL A 288 -12.11 -4.14 -4.72
C VAL A 288 -13.20 -3.06 -4.61
N GLY A 289 -14.02 -2.86 -5.64
CA GLY A 289 -15.15 -1.93 -5.57
C GLY A 289 -16.23 -2.34 -4.56
N ASP A 290 -16.53 -3.64 -4.49
CA ASP A 290 -17.50 -4.18 -3.52
C ASP A 290 -16.93 -4.16 -2.09
N VAL A 291 -15.62 -4.40 -1.94
CA VAL A 291 -14.90 -4.19 -0.67
C VAL A 291 -15.04 -2.72 -0.23
N GLN A 292 -14.65 -1.76 -1.07
CA GLN A 292 -14.72 -0.32 -0.77
C GLN A 292 -16.11 0.09 -0.30
N GLU A 293 -17.16 -0.32 -1.03
CA GLU A 293 -18.53 0.08 -0.74
C GLU A 293 -19.04 -0.52 0.57
N THR A 294 -18.68 -1.78 0.83
CA THR A 294 -18.99 -2.44 2.12
C THR A 294 -18.33 -1.72 3.29
N LEU A 295 -17.05 -1.36 3.15
CA LEU A 295 -16.30 -0.68 4.22
C LEU A 295 -16.76 0.77 4.40
N ARG A 296 -17.18 1.46 3.32
CA ARG A 296 -17.77 2.81 3.38
C ARG A 296 -18.95 2.87 4.34
N ALA A 297 -19.85 1.88 4.28
CA ALA A 297 -21.00 1.82 5.19
C ALA A 297 -20.57 1.70 6.67
N LEU A 298 -19.57 0.87 6.96
CA LEU A 298 -19.03 0.71 8.32
C LEU A 298 -18.33 1.99 8.80
N THR A 299 -17.50 2.62 7.97
CA THR A 299 -16.78 3.83 8.37
C THR A 299 -17.69 5.04 8.50
N GLU A 300 -18.79 5.14 7.75
CA GLU A 300 -19.80 6.19 7.98
C GLU A 300 -20.56 5.96 9.30
N ARG A 301 -20.83 4.71 9.68
CA ARG A 301 -21.38 4.41 11.03
C ARG A 301 -20.41 4.85 12.13
N VAL A 302 -19.12 4.53 11.99
CA VAL A 302 -18.06 5.01 12.90
C VAL A 302 -18.05 6.54 12.94
N ALA A 303 -18.07 7.21 11.79
CA ALA A 303 -18.03 8.67 11.69
C ALA A 303 -19.23 9.32 12.39
N LYS A 304 -20.45 8.79 12.17
CA LYS A 304 -21.67 9.28 12.83
C LYS A 304 -21.60 9.12 14.35
N GLY A 305 -21.17 7.95 14.84
CA GLY A 305 -21.00 7.71 16.27
C GLY A 305 -19.94 8.61 16.89
N ALA A 306 -18.78 8.76 16.24
CA ALA A 306 -17.70 9.62 16.71
C ALA A 306 -18.11 11.09 16.81
N ARG A 307 -18.89 11.61 15.86
CA ARG A 307 -19.45 12.98 15.94
C ARG A 307 -20.39 13.15 17.14
N ALA A 308 -21.15 12.13 17.51
CA ALA A 308 -21.99 12.16 18.72
C ALA A 308 -21.15 12.23 20.01
N LEU A 309 -19.92 11.70 19.97
CA LEU A 309 -18.91 11.82 21.03
C LEU A 309 -18.09 13.12 20.94
N THR A 310 -18.49 14.08 20.12
CA THR A 310 -17.78 15.35 19.87
C THR A 310 -16.37 15.20 19.30
N LEU A 311 -16.08 14.05 18.67
CA LEU A 311 -14.83 13.82 17.96
C LEU A 311 -14.90 14.42 16.55
N GLU A 312 -13.76 14.93 16.10
CA GLU A 312 -13.57 15.47 14.77
C GLU A 312 -13.28 14.33 13.78
N VAL A 313 -13.94 14.39 12.63
CA VAL A 313 -13.84 13.37 11.59
C VAL A 313 -13.71 14.06 10.23
N PRO A 314 -12.80 13.65 9.33
CA PRO A 314 -12.70 14.20 8.00
C PRO A 314 -14.04 14.15 7.24
N PRO A 315 -14.37 15.13 6.37
CA PRO A 315 -15.59 15.08 5.55
C PRO A 315 -15.68 13.81 4.72
N GLU A 316 -16.89 13.27 4.51
CA GLU A 316 -17.08 12.02 3.75
C GLU A 316 -16.57 12.11 2.33
N THR A 317 -16.78 13.27 1.69
CA THR A 317 -16.31 13.55 0.34
C THR A 317 -14.80 13.71 0.23
N GLN A 318 -14.09 13.86 1.35
CA GLN A 318 -12.64 14.11 1.41
C GLN A 318 -11.87 12.95 2.06
N ARG A 319 -12.49 11.78 2.23
CA ARG A 319 -11.82 10.60 2.81
C ARG A 319 -12.14 9.32 2.05
N ALA A 320 -11.27 8.34 2.19
CA ALA A 320 -11.48 7.02 1.65
C ALA A 320 -12.61 6.27 2.40
N GLY A 321 -13.30 5.35 1.71
CA GLY A 321 -14.42 4.62 2.29
C GLY A 321 -14.01 3.59 3.35
N HIS A 322 -12.77 3.12 3.33
CA HIS A 322 -12.33 1.98 4.14
C HIS A 322 -11.56 2.36 5.40
N MET A 323 -11.31 3.64 5.65
CA MET A 323 -10.53 4.09 6.80
C MET A 323 -10.94 5.50 7.23
N VAL A 324 -10.94 5.76 8.55
CA VAL A 324 -11.27 7.06 9.11
C VAL A 324 -10.43 7.36 10.35
N GLY A 325 -9.95 8.60 10.45
CA GLY A 325 -9.31 9.13 11.66
C GLY A 325 -10.32 9.85 12.53
N LEU A 326 -10.26 9.58 13.83
CA LEU A 326 -11.06 10.23 14.85
C LEU A 326 -10.11 11.11 15.65
N LYS A 327 -10.30 12.43 15.58
CA LYS A 327 -9.50 13.40 16.31
C LYS A 327 -10.25 13.90 17.53
N ARG A 328 -9.52 14.18 18.60
CA ARG A 328 -10.08 14.75 19.82
C ARG A 328 -9.42 16.09 20.10
N ARG A 329 -10.23 17.12 20.38
CA ARG A 329 -9.71 18.40 20.87
C ARG A 329 -8.98 18.18 22.20
N GLY A 330 -7.71 18.58 22.25
CA GLY A 330 -6.83 18.33 23.41
C GLY A 330 -6.07 16.99 23.34
N GLY A 331 -6.27 16.20 22.29
CA GLY A 331 -5.59 14.92 22.06
C GLY A 331 -6.14 13.77 22.90
N TYR A 332 -5.57 12.58 22.69
CA TYR A 332 -5.85 11.39 23.48
C TYR A 332 -4.76 11.15 24.53
N GLY A 333 -5.12 10.53 25.65
CA GLY A 333 -4.14 10.03 26.61
C GLY A 333 -3.20 9.00 25.95
N PRO A 334 -1.92 8.92 26.36
CA PRO A 334 -0.94 8.02 25.74
C PRO A 334 -1.29 6.54 25.89
N ASP A 335 -2.18 6.21 26.83
CA ASP A 335 -2.64 4.85 27.14
C ASP A 335 -3.98 4.48 26.49
N VAL A 336 -4.60 5.35 25.67
CA VAL A 336 -5.93 5.11 25.10
C VAL A 336 -6.01 3.80 24.31
N ALA A 337 -4.98 3.49 23.51
CA ALA A 337 -4.92 2.26 22.74
C ALA A 337 -4.76 1.03 23.65
N ALA A 338 -4.00 1.16 24.74
CA ALA A 338 -3.81 0.08 25.71
C ALA A 338 -5.11 -0.19 26.50
N LYS A 339 -5.85 0.86 26.87
CA LYS A 339 -7.17 0.76 27.50
C LYS A 339 -8.18 0.06 26.60
N LEU A 340 -8.25 0.43 25.31
CA LEU A 340 -9.10 -0.25 24.34
C LEU A 340 -8.68 -1.72 24.14
N ALA A 341 -7.38 -1.99 24.04
CA ALA A 341 -6.87 -3.35 23.88
C ALA A 341 -7.20 -4.25 25.10
N ALA A 342 -7.16 -3.71 26.32
CA ALA A 342 -7.60 -4.42 27.52
C ALA A 342 -9.10 -4.80 27.48
N ARG A 343 -9.90 -4.05 26.70
CA ARG A 343 -11.31 -4.30 26.39
C ARG A 343 -11.52 -5.09 25.09
N LYS A 344 -10.43 -5.65 24.52
CA LYS A 344 -10.38 -6.40 23.25
C LYS A 344 -10.80 -5.60 22.02
N VAL A 345 -10.66 -4.27 22.06
CA VAL A 345 -10.84 -3.37 20.91
C VAL A 345 -9.46 -2.89 20.46
N PHE A 346 -9.09 -3.19 19.22
CA PHE A 346 -7.75 -2.90 18.71
C PHE A 346 -7.82 -1.84 17.60
N VAL A 347 -7.17 -0.70 17.86
CA VAL A 347 -7.04 0.45 16.96
C VAL A 347 -5.58 0.93 16.92
N SER A 348 -5.27 1.88 16.06
CA SER A 348 -3.97 2.57 16.05
C SER A 348 -4.13 4.04 16.41
N VAL A 349 -3.28 4.57 17.28
CA VAL A 349 -3.14 6.03 17.50
C VAL A 349 -2.02 6.56 16.61
N ARG A 350 -2.27 7.65 15.87
CA ARG A 350 -1.33 8.29 14.94
C ARG A 350 -1.37 9.80 15.16
N GLY A 351 -0.35 10.32 15.85
CA GLY A 351 -0.37 11.71 16.30
C GLY A 351 -1.55 11.93 17.25
N ASP A 352 -2.45 12.84 16.89
CA ASP A 352 -3.66 13.22 17.62
C ASP A 352 -4.91 12.43 17.19
N SER A 353 -4.78 11.45 16.30
CA SER A 353 -5.89 10.70 15.68
C SER A 353 -5.92 9.24 16.11
N ILE A 354 -7.08 8.73 16.51
CA ILE A 354 -7.37 7.29 16.52
C ILE A 354 -7.79 6.90 15.10
N ARG A 355 -6.99 6.06 14.48
CA ARG A 355 -7.25 5.52 13.15
C ARG A 355 -8.06 4.23 13.25
N VAL A 356 -9.26 4.28 12.70
CA VAL A 356 -10.20 3.15 12.58
C VAL A 356 -10.16 2.64 11.14
N SER A 357 -9.84 1.36 10.98
CA SER A 357 -9.61 0.73 9.67
C SER A 357 -10.21 -0.67 9.67
N PRO A 358 -11.53 -0.79 9.46
CA PRO A 358 -12.19 -2.08 9.37
C PRO A 358 -11.81 -2.84 8.09
N HIS A 359 -12.16 -4.12 8.04
CA HIS A 359 -12.22 -4.89 6.81
C HIS A 359 -13.48 -5.78 6.80
N LEU A 360 -13.62 -6.65 5.82
CA LEU A 360 -14.77 -7.55 5.67
C LEU A 360 -14.99 -8.53 6.85
N TYR A 361 -14.04 -8.67 7.77
CA TYR A 361 -14.24 -9.43 9.01
C TYR A 361 -14.96 -8.63 10.11
N ASN A 362 -15.18 -7.33 9.93
CA ASN A 362 -15.90 -6.49 10.89
C ASN A 362 -17.39 -6.38 10.58
N THR A 363 -18.19 -6.15 11.62
CA THR A 363 -19.64 -5.96 11.54
C THR A 363 -20.06 -4.65 12.19
N GLU A 364 -21.35 -4.34 12.13
CA GLU A 364 -21.92 -3.21 12.88
C GLU A 364 -21.73 -3.38 14.40
N ALA A 365 -21.76 -4.60 14.93
CA ALA A 365 -21.53 -4.86 16.35
C ALA A 365 -20.09 -4.52 16.78
N ASP A 366 -19.12 -4.72 15.90
CA ASP A 366 -17.74 -4.27 16.14
C ASP A 366 -17.64 -2.74 16.23
N VAL A 367 -18.39 -2.04 15.38
CA VAL A 367 -18.46 -0.57 15.40
C VAL A 367 -19.14 -0.07 16.67
N ASP A 368 -20.24 -0.70 17.08
CA ASP A 368 -20.97 -0.33 18.30
C ASP A 368 -20.09 -0.52 19.54
N ARG A 369 -19.42 -1.66 19.65
CA ARG A 369 -18.46 -1.91 20.73
C ARG A 369 -17.30 -0.93 20.73
N LEU A 370 -16.75 -0.56 19.57
CA LEU A 370 -15.72 0.47 19.49
C LEU A 370 -16.22 1.79 20.09
N LEU A 371 -17.42 2.23 19.72
CA LEU A 371 -17.97 3.51 20.15
C LEU A 371 -18.32 3.51 21.65
N GLU A 372 -18.92 2.43 22.16
CA GLU A 372 -19.21 2.26 23.59
C GLU A 372 -17.94 2.30 24.44
N GLU A 373 -16.91 1.54 24.04
CA GLU A 373 -15.66 1.49 24.79
C GLU A 373 -14.86 2.79 24.65
N LEU A 374 -15.01 3.51 23.53
CA LEU A 374 -14.40 4.82 23.35
C LEU A 374 -15.06 5.85 24.28
N ASP A 375 -16.39 5.95 24.30
CA ASP A 375 -17.14 6.84 25.20
C ASP A 375 -16.80 6.61 26.69
N ALA A 376 -16.56 5.36 27.08
CA ALA A 376 -16.17 5.03 28.44
C ALA A 376 -14.75 5.49 28.85
N ILE A 377 -13.88 5.82 27.88
CA ILE A 377 -12.47 6.16 28.15
C ILE A 377 -12.07 7.56 27.69
N VAL A 378 -12.83 8.18 26.77
CA VAL A 378 -12.57 9.56 26.31
C VAL A 378 -13.41 10.53 27.11
#